data_AF-A0A0K2TTU4-F1
#
_entry.id   AF-A0A0K2TTU4-F1
#
_cell.length_a   1.000
_cell.length_b   1.000
_cell.length_c   1.000
_cell.angle_alpha   90.00
_cell.angle_beta   90.00
_cell.angle_gamma   90.00
#
_symmetry.space_group_name_H-M   'P 1'
#
loop_
_entity.id
_entity.type
_entity.pdbx_description
1 polymer ?
#
loop_
_entity_poly.entity_id
_entity_poly.type
_entity_poly.pdbx_seq_one_letter_code
_entity_poly.pdbx_strand_id
1 'polypeptide(L)'
;MVVAKSPNPLIRIGDRIIRYHPFILLIILLVLSLIYDVYSYLIYVLELIFCTNLKSHEEKVKDVQRQVRRRIELGDKRLMCTARPQWKSITQQQMLYKDKCYQIEINMSDIISIDEKRRKVYVEPMVTIGELNDFLLTKG
;
A
#
# COMPACT_ATOMS: atom_id res chain seq x y z
N MET A 1 5.21 -4.47 -35.77
CA MET A 1 6.58 -3.99 -35.48
C MET A 1 6.53 -3.13 -34.23
N VAL A 2 6.88 -3.68 -33.08
CA VAL A 2 7.07 -2.88 -31.85
C VAL A 2 8.51 -2.38 -31.89
N VAL A 3 8.67 -1.07 -32.06
CA VAL A 3 9.98 -0.40 -32.08
C VAL A 3 10.63 -0.60 -30.71
N ALA A 4 11.66 -1.44 -30.65
CA ALA A 4 12.51 -1.59 -29.48
C ALA A 4 13.27 -0.28 -29.29
N LYS A 5 12.80 0.54 -28.34
CA LYS A 5 13.47 1.76 -27.89
C LYS A 5 14.87 1.38 -27.42
N SER A 6 15.89 1.97 -28.03
CA SER A 6 17.32 1.80 -27.69
C SER A 6 17.52 1.78 -26.16
N PRO A 7 18.25 0.79 -25.60
CA PRO A 7 18.38 0.66 -24.15
C PRO A 7 19.21 1.82 -23.60
N ASN A 8 18.64 2.56 -22.66
CA ASN A 8 19.31 3.63 -21.93
C ASN A 8 20.67 3.13 -21.38
N PRO A 9 21.72 3.96 -21.33
CA PRO A 9 23.06 3.53 -20.90
C PRO A 9 23.07 2.91 -19.48
N LEU A 10 22.17 3.35 -18.61
CA LEU A 10 21.97 2.79 -17.27
C LEU A 10 21.46 1.34 -17.28
N ILE A 11 20.58 0.98 -18.22
CA ILE A 11 20.03 -0.38 -18.35
C ILE A 11 21.15 -1.34 -18.76
N ARG A 12 22.04 -0.89 -19.64
CA ARG A 12 23.18 -1.66 -20.14
C ARG A 12 24.25 -1.93 -19.07
N ILE A 13 24.38 -1.05 -18.08
CA ILE A 13 25.25 -1.23 -16.91
C ILE A 13 24.61 -2.23 -15.93
N GLY A 14 23.30 -2.08 -15.67
CA GLY A 14 22.54 -3.02 -14.84
C GLY A 14 22.64 -4.46 -15.35
N ASP A 15 22.45 -4.65 -16.66
CA ASP A 15 22.56 -5.95 -17.34
C ASP A 15 23.95 -6.60 -17.24
N ARG A 16 24.99 -5.79 -17.04
CA ARG A 16 26.37 -6.27 -16.85
C ARG A 16 26.58 -6.68 -15.39
N ILE A 17 26.14 -5.87 -14.44
CA ILE A 17 26.24 -6.17 -13.01
C ILE A 17 25.49 -7.46 -12.66
N ILE A 18 24.27 -7.63 -13.20
CA ILE A 18 23.44 -8.83 -12.98
C ILE A 18 24.15 -10.11 -13.48
N ARG A 19 24.86 -10.04 -14.62
CA ARG A 19 25.53 -11.20 -15.21
C ARG A 19 26.86 -11.56 -14.54
N TYR A 20 27.63 -10.56 -14.10
CA TYR A 20 28.98 -10.80 -13.59
C TYR A 20 29.05 -10.93 -12.06
N HIS A 21 28.13 -10.31 -11.31
CA HIS A 21 28.17 -10.30 -9.83
C HIS A 21 26.80 -10.45 -9.16
N PRO A 22 26.08 -11.57 -9.37
CA PRO A 22 24.78 -11.80 -8.76
C PRO A 22 24.82 -11.82 -7.22
N PHE A 23 25.91 -12.32 -6.62
CA PHE A 23 26.07 -12.38 -5.17
C PHE A 23 26.20 -11.00 -4.51
N ILE A 24 26.93 -10.07 -5.13
CA ILE A 24 27.06 -8.70 -4.61
C ILE A 24 25.71 -8.00 -4.66
N LEU A 25 24.98 -8.17 -5.77
CA LEU A 25 23.63 -7.62 -5.91
C LEU A 25 22.66 -8.22 -4.88
N LEU A 26 22.75 -9.53 -4.61
CA LEU A 26 21.95 -10.20 -3.58
C LEU A 26 22.23 -9.62 -2.19
N ILE A 27 23.50 -9.46 -1.81
CA ILE A 27 23.87 -8.91 -0.49
C ILE A 27 23.35 -7.47 -0.34
N ILE A 28 23.52 -6.63 -1.37
CA ILE A 28 23.03 -5.24 -1.34
C ILE A 28 21.50 -5.21 -1.23
N LEU A 29 20.80 -6.01 -2.02
CA LEU A 29 19.34 -6.07 -2.01
C LEU A 29 18.83 -6.57 -0.66
N LEU A 30 19.51 -7.55 -0.05
CA LEU A 30 19.14 -8.11 1.25
C LEU A 30 19.32 -7.08 2.37
N VAL A 31 20.45 -6.37 2.40
CA VAL A 31 20.68 -5.28 3.37
C VAL A 31 19.64 -4.18 3.19
N LEU A 32 19.34 -3.80 1.95
CA LEU A 32 18.32 -2.79 1.66
C LEU A 32 16.92 -3.23 2.11
N SER A 33 16.57 -4.51 1.91
CA SER A 33 15.31 -5.09 2.39
C SER A 33 15.22 -5.02 3.92
N LEU A 34 16.28 -5.41 4.62
CA LEU A 34 16.32 -5.36 6.09
C LEU A 34 16.13 -3.93 6.62
N ILE A 35 16.79 -2.95 5.98
CA ILE A 35 16.63 -1.54 6.35
C ILE A 35 15.17 -1.09 6.15
N TYR A 36 14.55 -1.49 5.04
CA TYR A 36 13.15 -1.15 4.77
C TYR A 36 12.20 -1.75 5.81
N ASP A 37 12.41 -3.01 6.20
CA ASP A 37 11.59 -3.69 7.20
C ASP A 37 11.73 -3.02 8.57
N VAL A 38 12.96 -2.71 8.99
CA VAL A 38 13.24 -1.99 10.26
C VAL A 38 12.62 -0.59 10.25
N TYR A 39 12.75 0.14 9.15
CA TYR A 39 12.14 1.46 9.00
C TYR A 39 10.62 1.39 9.11
N SER A 40 10.00 0.43 8.41
CA SER A 40 8.55 0.27 8.40
C SER A 40 8.01 -0.12 9.77
N TYR A 41 8.71 -1.02 10.47
CA TYR A 41 8.40 -1.39 11.85
C TYR A 41 8.53 -0.20 12.81
N LEU A 42 9.59 0.61 12.65
CA LEU A 42 9.79 1.80 13.47
C LEU A 42 8.64 2.80 13.28
N ILE A 43 8.24 3.09 12.03
CA ILE A 43 7.09 3.97 11.76
C ILE A 43 5.81 3.43 12.40
N TYR A 44 5.55 2.12 12.28
CA TYR A 44 4.40 1.49 12.93
C TYR A 44 4.41 1.65 14.46
N VAL A 45 5.56 1.39 15.10
CA VAL A 45 5.72 1.57 16.55
C VAL A 45 5.54 3.04 16.95
N LEU A 46 6.06 3.97 16.16
CA LEU A 46 5.85 5.40 16.38
C LEU A 46 4.38 5.76 16.27
N GLU A 47 3.66 5.30 15.25
CA GLU A 47 2.22 5.53 15.11
C GLU A 47 1.41 5.00 16.31
N LEU A 48 1.81 3.83 16.83
CA LEU A 48 1.22 3.24 18.03
C LEU A 48 1.49 4.08 19.29
N ILE A 49 2.75 4.49 19.51
CA ILE A 49 3.16 5.30 20.68
C ILE A 49 2.53 6.69 20.64
N PHE A 50 2.60 7.36 19.48
CA PHE A 50 2.06 8.70 19.29
C PHE A 50 0.54 8.72 19.21
N CYS A 51 -0.13 7.57 19.33
CA CYS A 51 -1.59 7.47 19.33
C CYS A 51 -2.21 8.18 18.10
N THR A 52 -1.48 8.31 17.00
CA THR A 52 -1.90 9.10 15.83
C THR A 52 -3.10 8.49 15.13
N ASN A 53 -3.27 7.17 15.28
CA ASN A 53 -4.42 6.42 14.79
C ASN A 53 -5.63 6.41 15.75
N LEU A 54 -5.61 7.15 16.88
CA LEU A 54 -6.77 7.27 17.80
C LEU A 54 -8.02 7.90 17.17
N LYS A 55 -7.93 8.39 15.92
CA LYS A 55 -9.12 8.84 15.20
C LYS A 55 -10.10 7.68 15.13
N SER A 56 -11.27 7.89 15.74
CA SER A 56 -12.35 6.92 15.64
C SER A 56 -12.61 6.60 14.17
N HIS A 57 -12.94 5.34 13.89
CA HIS A 57 -13.38 4.89 12.56
C HIS A 57 -14.38 5.88 11.92
N GLU A 58 -15.27 6.44 12.72
CA GLU A 58 -16.24 7.45 12.26
C GLU A 58 -15.60 8.72 11.71
N GLU A 59 -14.51 9.21 12.31
CA GLU A 59 -13.78 10.39 11.83
C GLU A 59 -13.09 10.11 10.50
N LYS A 60 -12.48 8.93 10.36
CA LYS A 60 -11.86 8.50 9.11
C LYS A 60 -12.91 8.38 8.00
N VAL A 61 -14.08 7.82 8.30
CA VAL A 61 -15.23 7.76 7.37
C VAL A 61 -15.73 9.15 7.01
N LYS A 62 -15.83 10.08 7.96
CA LYS A 62 -16.22 11.47 7.69
C LYS A 62 -15.24 12.16 6.75
N ASP A 63 -13.95 11.88 6.85
CA ASP A 63 -12.95 12.43 5.93
C ASP A 63 -13.14 11.90 4.50
N VAL A 64 -13.34 10.59 4.33
CA VAL A 64 -13.67 10.00 3.02
C VAL A 64 -14.96 10.60 2.46
N GLN A 65 -16.01 10.74 3.28
CA GLN A 65 -17.26 11.38 2.86
C GLN A 65 -17.03 12.82 2.41
N ARG A 66 -16.17 13.58 3.11
CA ARG A 66 -15.81 14.96 2.75
C ARG A 66 -15.12 14.99 1.38
N GLN A 67 -14.17 14.09 1.12
CA GLN A 67 -13.50 13.98 -0.18
C GLN A 67 -14.49 13.66 -1.31
N VAL A 68 -15.45 12.76 -1.07
CA VAL A 68 -16.50 12.43 -2.05
C VAL A 68 -17.45 13.61 -2.30
N ARG A 69 -17.89 14.33 -1.26
CA ARG A 69 -18.73 15.54 -1.44
C ARG A 69 -17.98 16.63 -2.20
N ARG A 70 -16.72 16.87 -1.87
CA ARG A 70 -15.86 17.82 -2.58
C ARG A 70 -15.75 17.48 -4.07
N ARG A 71 -15.63 16.20 -4.42
CA ARG A 71 -15.65 15.76 -5.84
C ARG A 71 -16.96 16.13 -6.53
N ILE A 72 -18.09 15.93 -5.86
CA ILE A 72 -19.43 16.26 -6.40
C ILE A 72 -19.57 17.77 -6.62
N GLU A 73 -19.12 18.58 -5.65
CA GLU A 73 -19.11 20.05 -5.75
C GLU A 73 -18.23 20.56 -6.90
N LEU A 74 -17.10 19.91 -7.15
CA LEU A 74 -16.22 20.20 -8.29
C LEU A 74 -16.81 19.79 -9.65
N GLY A 75 -17.93 19.06 -9.67
CA GLY A 75 -18.58 18.58 -10.90
C GLY A 75 -17.80 17.50 -11.64
N ASP A 76 -16.86 16.81 -10.96
CA ASP A 76 -15.98 15.84 -11.61
C ASP A 76 -16.68 14.50 -11.91
N LYS A 77 -16.88 14.21 -13.19
CA LYS A 77 -17.56 13.00 -13.68
C LYS A 77 -16.65 11.76 -13.78
N ARG A 78 -15.35 11.86 -13.48
CA ARG A 78 -14.43 10.70 -13.52
C ARG A 78 -14.83 9.64 -12.49
N LEU A 79 -14.63 8.36 -12.82
CA LEU A 79 -14.86 7.25 -11.88
C LEU A 79 -13.95 7.40 -10.63
N MET A 80 -14.42 6.94 -9.48
CA MET A 80 -13.61 6.97 -8.25
C MET A 80 -12.74 5.74 -8.14
N CYS A 81 -11.54 5.91 -7.59
CA CYS A 81 -10.70 4.81 -7.15
C CYS A 81 -9.96 5.19 -5.86
N THR A 82 -9.41 4.21 -5.17
CA THR A 82 -8.57 4.45 -3.99
C THR A 82 -7.22 5.02 -4.41
N ALA A 83 -6.71 6.01 -3.69
CA ALA A 83 -5.38 6.59 -3.89
C ALA A 83 -4.22 5.67 -3.46
N ARG A 84 -4.47 4.38 -3.18
CA ARG A 84 -3.44 3.42 -2.77
C ARG A 84 -2.30 3.39 -3.81
N PRO A 85 -1.05 3.67 -3.39
CA PRO A 85 0.10 3.64 -4.28
C PRO A 85 0.29 2.28 -4.95
N GLN A 86 0.80 2.30 -6.18
CA GLN A 86 0.96 1.07 -6.96
C GLN A 86 1.94 0.08 -6.34
N TRP A 87 3.03 0.58 -5.74
CA TRP A 87 4.03 -0.24 -5.08
C TRP A 87 3.50 -0.96 -3.82
N LYS A 88 2.37 -0.52 -3.27
CA LYS A 88 1.66 -1.23 -2.19
C LYS A 88 0.71 -2.30 -2.73
N SER A 89 0.54 -2.44 -4.03
CA SER A 89 -0.35 -3.46 -4.61
C SER A 89 0.37 -4.80 -4.70
N ILE A 90 -0.38 -5.90 -4.49
CA ILE A 90 0.11 -7.26 -4.71
C ILE A 90 0.38 -7.49 -6.21
N THR A 91 -0.35 -6.78 -7.08
CA THR A 91 -0.24 -6.95 -8.53
C THR A 91 0.90 -6.10 -9.08
N GLN A 92 1.84 -6.73 -9.76
CA GLN A 92 2.98 -6.07 -10.43
C GLN A 92 2.59 -5.33 -11.73
N GLN A 93 1.39 -5.59 -12.27
CA GLN A 93 0.89 -4.92 -13.47
C GLN A 93 0.68 -3.42 -13.21
N GLN A 94 1.18 -2.58 -14.11
CA GLN A 94 0.97 -1.13 -14.05
C GLN A 94 -0.51 -0.79 -14.21
N MET A 95 -1.10 -0.17 -13.19
CA MET A 95 -2.51 0.24 -13.18
C MET A 95 -2.71 1.60 -13.87
N LEU A 96 -2.63 1.62 -15.21
CA LEU A 96 -2.80 2.83 -16.03
C LEU A 96 -4.19 3.48 -15.91
N TYR A 97 -5.20 2.74 -15.42
CA TYR A 97 -6.54 3.27 -15.25
C TYR A 97 -6.62 4.33 -14.14
N LYS A 98 -5.73 4.27 -13.13
CA LYS A 98 -5.74 5.17 -11.97
C LYS A 98 -5.52 6.64 -12.35
N ASP A 99 -4.88 6.91 -13.48
CA ASP A 99 -4.62 8.27 -13.98
C ASP A 99 -5.90 8.95 -14.51
N LYS A 100 -6.90 8.15 -14.90
CA LYS A 100 -8.18 8.63 -15.44
C LYS A 100 -9.28 8.71 -14.38
N CYS A 101 -9.01 8.24 -13.17
CA CYS A 101 -9.96 8.18 -12.07
C CYS A 101 -9.72 9.30 -11.06
N TYR A 102 -10.76 9.71 -10.35
CA TYR A 102 -10.63 10.54 -9.16
C TYR A 102 -10.16 9.70 -7.98
N GLN A 103 -8.99 10.03 -7.44
CA GLN A 103 -8.35 9.27 -6.38
C GLN A 103 -8.80 9.78 -5.02
N ILE A 104 -9.41 8.89 -4.22
CA ILE A 104 -9.82 9.15 -2.84
C ILE A 104 -8.76 8.57 -1.90
N GLU A 105 -8.22 9.41 -1.03
CA GLU A 105 -7.26 8.99 -0.02
C GLU A 105 -8.00 8.26 1.10
N ILE A 106 -7.59 7.02 1.35
CA ILE A 106 -8.15 6.16 2.39
C ILE A 106 -7.00 5.77 3.30
N ASN A 107 -6.90 6.38 4.47
CA ASN A 107 -5.92 6.02 5.49
C ASN A 107 -6.60 5.32 6.67
N MET A 108 -7.01 4.07 6.44
CA MET A 108 -7.83 3.27 7.35
C MET A 108 -7.31 1.83 7.38
N SER A 109 -6.48 1.49 8.36
CA SER A 109 -5.76 0.21 8.48
C SER A 109 -6.04 -0.56 9.79
N ASP A 110 -7.14 -0.26 10.49
CA ASP A 110 -7.46 -0.90 11.76
C ASP A 110 -8.40 -2.12 11.63
N ILE A 111 -8.34 -3.03 12.61
CA ILE A 111 -9.31 -4.11 12.79
C ILE A 111 -10.38 -3.62 13.76
N ILE A 112 -11.64 -3.58 13.32
CA ILE A 112 -12.74 -2.95 14.07
C ILE A 112 -13.28 -3.91 15.13
N SER A 113 -13.68 -5.12 14.72
CA SER A 113 -14.27 -6.10 15.64
C SER A 113 -14.26 -7.51 15.06
N ILE A 114 -14.34 -8.49 15.96
CA ILE A 114 -14.50 -9.90 15.64
C ILE A 114 -15.80 -10.43 16.25
N ASP A 115 -16.62 -11.07 15.43
CA ASP A 115 -17.80 -11.82 15.85
C ASP A 115 -17.50 -13.31 15.72
N GLU A 116 -17.04 -13.90 16.82
CA GLU A 116 -16.68 -15.33 16.90
C GLU A 116 -17.90 -16.24 16.69
N LYS A 117 -19.09 -15.82 17.15
CA LYS A 117 -20.32 -16.61 16.99
C LYS A 117 -20.71 -16.75 15.53
N ARG A 118 -20.56 -15.67 14.75
CA ARG A 118 -20.91 -15.65 13.32
C ARG A 118 -19.71 -15.91 12.42
N ARG A 119 -18.50 -16.07 12.98
CA ARG A 119 -17.22 -16.21 12.27
C ARG A 119 -17.02 -15.08 11.25
N LYS A 120 -17.17 -13.84 11.71
CA LYS A 120 -16.99 -12.63 10.87
C LYS A 120 -16.00 -11.69 11.52
N VAL A 121 -15.16 -11.07 10.69
CA VAL A 121 -14.26 -10.00 11.11
C VAL A 121 -14.60 -8.74 10.34
N TYR A 122 -14.70 -7.64 11.06
CA TYR A 122 -14.89 -6.31 10.50
C TYR A 122 -13.54 -5.61 10.48
N VAL A 123 -13.05 -5.28 9.29
CA VAL A 123 -11.73 -4.69 9.06
C VAL A 123 -11.84 -3.44 8.20
N GLU A 124 -10.91 -2.53 8.40
CA GLU A 124 -10.76 -1.38 7.51
C GLU A 124 -10.09 -1.76 6.17
N PRO A 125 -10.29 -0.97 5.10
CA PRO A 125 -9.85 -1.35 3.75
C PRO A 125 -8.33 -1.45 3.52
N MET A 126 -7.49 -0.82 4.34
CA MET A 126 -6.03 -0.85 4.20
C MET A 126 -5.34 -1.81 5.15
N VAL A 127 -6.09 -2.64 5.90
CA VAL A 127 -5.51 -3.73 6.71
C VAL A 127 -4.73 -4.67 5.79
N THR A 128 -3.51 -5.01 6.19
CA THR A 128 -2.70 -5.97 5.43
C THR A 128 -3.10 -7.41 5.75
N ILE A 129 -2.87 -8.30 4.78
CA ILE A 129 -3.19 -9.74 4.96
C ILE A 129 -2.35 -10.34 6.10
N GLY A 130 -1.10 -9.90 6.25
CA GLY A 130 -0.21 -10.36 7.32
C GLY A 130 -0.76 -9.99 8.70
N GLU A 131 -1.06 -8.72 8.93
CA GLU A 131 -1.64 -8.24 10.20
C GLU A 131 -2.96 -8.96 10.53
N LEU A 132 -3.84 -9.12 9.52
CA LEU A 132 -5.10 -9.81 9.72
C LEU A 132 -4.89 -11.29 10.09
N ASN A 133 -3.94 -11.95 9.43
CA ASN A 133 -3.63 -13.35 9.70
C ASN A 133 -3.02 -13.51 11.10
N ASP A 134 -2.08 -12.65 11.49
CA ASP A 134 -1.47 -12.69 12.83
C ASP A 134 -2.51 -12.43 13.93
N PHE A 135 -3.42 -11.48 13.70
CA PHE A 135 -4.54 -11.20 14.60
C PHE A 135 -5.46 -12.42 14.75
N LEU A 136 -5.82 -13.07 13.65
CA LEU A 136 -6.69 -14.25 13.65
C LEU A 136 -6.02 -15.45 14.31
N LEU A 137 -4.76 -15.75 13.98
CA LEU A 137 -4.00 -16.85 14.57
C LEU A 137 -3.83 -16.70 16.08
N THR A 138 -3.72 -15.47 16.58
CA THR A 138 -3.68 -15.19 18.03
C THR A 138 -5.01 -15.53 18.73
N LYS A 139 -6.13 -15.54 18.00
CA LYS A 139 -7.48 -15.79 18.54
C LYS A 139 -7.93 -17.25 18.45
N GLY A 140 -7.27 -18.08 17.63
CA GLY A 140 -7.55 -19.52 17.46
C GLY A 140 -8.34 -19.82 16.20
#